data_AF-A0A2P8AXF0-F1
#
_entry.id   AF-A0A2P8AXF0-F1
#
_cell.length_a   1.000
_cell.length_b   1.000
_cell.length_c   1.000
_cell.angle_alpha   90.00
_cell.angle_beta   90.00
_cell.angle_gamma   90.00
#
_symmetry.space_group_name_H-M   'P 1'
#
loop_
_entity.id
_entity.type
_entity.pdbx_description
1 polymer ?
#
loop_
_entity_poly.entity_id
_entity_poly.type
_entity_poly.pdbx_seq_one_letter_code
_entity_poly.pdbx_strand_id
1 'polypeptide(L)'
;MVLAGVGLAVDRFDAAHPVPTHLMYALDAGTGTARWLSHEDDPQSWTAGYVDGTVSVADDFPGLGDGELRAGPAQAANLPAPKLETLSDTRSGDQRVLRVRMLPQRPVRLLTLHVDTTTAQVRSATVAGRDVPVKARDGRWGFGVVFHAPPPEGVEVTLTLVPKAGQVNLRAMDASDGLSGLPGFRARPADVGVVGSHSSEMLAVARTYPL
;
A
#
# COMPACT_ATOMS: atom_id res chain seq x y z
N MET A 1 -3.04 5.13 -57.22
CA MET A 1 -3.27 5.66 -55.86
C MET A 1 -4.52 5.03 -55.28
N VAL A 2 -4.42 3.78 -54.82
CA VAL A 2 -5.45 3.12 -54.01
C VAL A 2 -4.67 2.22 -53.06
N LEU A 3 -4.47 2.66 -51.82
CA LEU A 3 -3.99 1.90 -50.65
C LEU A 3 -3.78 2.90 -49.48
N ALA A 4 -4.84 3.59 -49.07
CA ALA A 4 -4.81 4.45 -47.87
C ALA A 4 -6.20 4.59 -47.24
N GLY A 5 -6.98 3.50 -47.19
CA GLY A 5 -8.40 3.56 -46.81
C GLY A 5 -8.88 2.53 -45.78
N VAL A 6 -8.00 1.77 -45.12
CA VAL A 6 -8.41 0.74 -44.13
C VAL A 6 -7.56 0.81 -42.85
N GLY A 7 -7.08 2.00 -42.49
CA GLY A 7 -6.24 2.23 -41.30
C GLY A 7 -6.98 2.76 -40.07
N LEU A 8 -8.31 2.78 -40.09
CA LEU A 8 -9.18 3.14 -38.96
C LEU A 8 -10.27 2.07 -38.81
N ALA A 9 -9.87 0.79 -38.89
CA ALA A 9 -10.63 -0.24 -38.24
C ALA A 9 -10.35 -0.07 -36.74
N VAL A 10 -11.33 0.54 -36.07
CA VAL A 10 -11.50 0.63 -34.62
C VAL A 10 -10.67 -0.45 -33.91
N ASP A 11 -9.77 -0.06 -33.01
CA ASP A 11 -9.10 -0.99 -32.10
C ASP A 11 -10.22 -1.61 -31.24
N ARG A 12 -10.82 -2.68 -31.75
CA ARG A 12 -11.95 -3.34 -31.10
C ARG A 12 -11.32 -4.24 -30.07
N PHE A 13 -11.34 -3.78 -28.84
CA PHE A 13 -10.91 -4.60 -27.73
C PHE A 13 -11.67 -5.92 -27.74
N ASP A 14 -10.92 -7.01 -27.64
CA ASP A 14 -11.41 -8.38 -27.65
C ASP A 14 -10.50 -9.25 -26.78
N ALA A 15 -10.75 -10.56 -26.73
CA ALA A 15 -9.94 -11.47 -25.94
C ALA A 15 -8.47 -11.57 -26.40
N ALA A 16 -8.15 -11.19 -27.65
CA ALA A 16 -6.79 -11.15 -28.17
C ALA A 16 -6.12 -9.77 -27.92
N HIS A 17 -6.90 -8.70 -27.79
CA HIS A 17 -6.46 -7.33 -27.51
C HIS A 17 -7.30 -6.72 -26.39
N PRO A 18 -7.08 -7.11 -25.12
CA PRO A 18 -7.98 -6.74 -24.05
C PRO A 18 -7.76 -5.29 -23.58
N VAL A 19 -8.83 -4.64 -23.09
CA VAL A 19 -8.77 -3.31 -22.48
C VAL A 19 -7.90 -3.39 -21.21
N PRO A 20 -6.80 -2.60 -21.10
CA PRO A 20 -6.00 -2.59 -19.88
C PRO A 20 -6.78 -1.98 -18.72
N THR A 21 -6.75 -2.62 -17.55
CA THR A 21 -7.36 -2.14 -16.31
C THR A 21 -6.39 -2.14 -15.14
N HIS A 22 -6.57 -1.16 -14.25
CA HIS A 22 -5.93 -1.07 -12.95
C HIS A 22 -6.97 -1.14 -11.84
N LEU A 23 -6.80 -2.10 -10.93
CA LEU A 23 -7.59 -2.20 -9.71
C LEU A 23 -6.70 -2.65 -8.56
N MET A 24 -6.97 -2.11 -7.38
CA MET A 24 -6.33 -2.43 -6.11
C MET A 24 -7.36 -2.59 -5.02
N TYR A 25 -6.99 -3.32 -3.97
CA TYR A 25 -7.73 -3.40 -2.73
C TYR A 25 -6.86 -2.91 -1.58
N ALA A 26 -7.39 -2.02 -0.75
CA ALA A 26 -6.71 -1.53 0.43
C ALA A 26 -7.59 -1.74 1.67
N LEU A 27 -7.03 -2.40 2.70
CA LEU A 27 -7.71 -2.69 3.96
C LEU A 27 -6.91 -2.14 5.14
N ASP A 28 -7.55 -1.35 5.98
CA ASP A 28 -7.06 -1.08 7.33
C ASP A 28 -7.65 -2.13 8.27
N ALA A 29 -6.83 -3.11 8.66
CA ALA A 29 -7.29 -4.19 9.56
C ALA A 29 -7.47 -3.73 11.02
N GLY A 30 -6.99 -2.54 11.38
CA GLY A 30 -7.22 -1.93 12.68
C GLY A 30 -8.62 -1.32 12.81
N THR A 31 -9.14 -0.73 11.73
CA THR A 31 -10.48 -0.12 11.72
C THR A 31 -11.54 -0.98 11.02
N GLY A 32 -11.12 -1.97 10.23
CA GLY A 32 -12.03 -2.75 9.38
C GLY A 32 -12.50 -2.00 8.13
N THR A 33 -11.86 -0.88 7.79
CA THR A 33 -12.22 -0.09 6.60
C THR A 33 -11.50 -0.64 5.37
N ALA A 34 -12.23 -0.92 4.30
CA ALA A 34 -11.67 -1.35 3.02
C ALA A 34 -12.17 -0.51 1.85
N ARG A 35 -11.33 -0.38 0.81
CA ARG A 35 -11.64 0.33 -0.43
C ARG A 35 -11.07 -0.38 -1.65
N TRP A 36 -11.78 -0.25 -2.77
CA TRP A 36 -11.23 -0.46 -4.10
C TRP A 36 -10.54 0.83 -4.55
N LEU A 37 -9.38 0.73 -5.19
CA LEU A 37 -8.62 1.88 -5.70
C LEU A 37 -8.20 1.65 -7.15
N SER A 38 -8.10 2.72 -7.93
CA SER A 38 -7.61 2.67 -9.30
C SER A 38 -6.83 3.95 -9.69
N HIS A 39 -5.80 3.78 -10.51
CA HIS A 39 -5.08 4.85 -11.22
C HIS A 39 -5.74 5.22 -12.56
N GLU A 40 -6.85 4.57 -12.96
CA GLU A 40 -7.58 4.96 -14.17
C GLU A 40 -8.24 6.33 -13.98
N ASP A 41 -7.76 7.35 -14.69
CA ASP A 41 -8.39 8.68 -14.68
C ASP A 41 -9.83 8.63 -15.21
N ASP A 42 -10.06 7.80 -16.24
CA ASP A 42 -11.36 7.49 -16.82
C ASP A 42 -11.61 5.98 -16.71
N PRO A 43 -12.22 5.50 -15.60
CA PRO A 43 -12.41 4.08 -15.36
C PRO A 43 -13.25 3.40 -16.45
N GLN A 44 -12.71 2.33 -17.04
CA GLN A 44 -13.48 1.53 -17.98
C GLN A 44 -14.64 0.80 -17.29
N SER A 45 -15.63 0.32 -18.06
CA SER A 45 -16.92 -0.15 -17.51
C SER A 45 -16.82 -1.18 -16.38
N TRP A 46 -15.84 -2.09 -16.42
CA TRP A 46 -15.61 -3.05 -15.35
C TRP A 46 -15.06 -2.38 -14.08
N THR A 47 -14.04 -1.52 -14.21
CA THR A 47 -13.43 -0.76 -13.11
C THR A 47 -14.41 0.23 -12.49
N ALA A 48 -15.19 0.93 -13.32
CA ALA A 48 -16.22 1.89 -12.91
C ALA A 48 -17.28 1.27 -11.99
N GLY A 49 -17.45 -0.06 -12.04
CA GLY A 49 -18.31 -0.77 -11.10
C GLY A 49 -17.74 -0.94 -9.69
N TYR A 50 -16.51 -0.47 -9.41
CA TYR A 50 -15.83 -0.54 -8.11
C TYR A 50 -15.50 0.82 -7.52
N VAL A 51 -15.41 1.86 -8.35
CA VAL A 51 -14.95 3.20 -7.95
C VAL A 51 -16.02 4.24 -8.30
N ASP A 52 -16.29 5.16 -7.39
CA ASP A 52 -17.37 6.15 -7.49
C ASP A 52 -16.91 7.59 -7.20
N GLY A 53 -15.66 7.78 -6.79
CA GLY A 53 -15.09 9.10 -6.53
C GLY A 53 -13.57 9.11 -6.59
N THR A 54 -12.99 10.25 -6.22
CA THR A 54 -11.53 10.43 -6.10
C THR A 54 -11.20 10.72 -4.64
N VAL A 55 -10.16 10.08 -4.12
CA VAL A 55 -9.70 10.28 -2.74
C VAL A 55 -8.17 10.33 -2.69
N SER A 56 -7.63 11.10 -1.76
CA SER A 56 -6.25 10.88 -1.32
C SER A 56 -6.19 9.69 -0.37
N VAL A 57 -5.21 8.82 -0.55
CA VAL A 57 -4.93 7.69 0.34
C VAL A 57 -3.66 7.89 1.16
N ALA A 58 -3.00 9.04 1.04
CA ALA A 58 -1.67 9.28 1.61
C ALA A 58 -1.63 9.11 3.14
N ASP A 59 -2.72 9.49 3.83
CA ASP A 59 -2.81 9.40 5.29
C ASP A 59 -3.10 7.98 5.77
N ASP A 60 -3.90 7.22 5.02
CA ASP A 60 -4.33 5.87 5.41
C ASP A 60 -3.35 4.78 4.93
N PHE A 61 -2.82 4.95 3.72
CA PHE A 61 -1.94 4.01 3.03
C PHE A 61 -0.73 4.73 2.40
N PRO A 62 0.17 5.32 3.21
CA PRO A 62 1.32 6.08 2.71
C PRO A 62 2.26 5.27 1.80
N GLY A 63 2.27 3.95 1.93
CA GLY A 63 3.03 3.07 1.05
C GLY A 63 2.52 2.97 -0.39
N LEU A 64 1.33 3.53 -0.68
CA LEU A 64 0.77 3.62 -2.04
C LEU A 64 1.11 4.94 -2.75
N GLY A 65 1.78 5.87 -2.05
CA GLY A 65 2.11 7.20 -2.57
C GLY A 65 1.15 8.29 -2.10
N ASP A 66 1.36 9.50 -2.61
CA ASP A 66 0.67 10.74 -2.25
C ASP A 66 -0.38 11.18 -3.28
N GLY A 67 -0.51 10.46 -4.39
CA GLY A 67 -1.46 10.75 -5.46
C GLY A 67 -2.91 10.54 -5.05
N GLU A 68 -3.80 11.27 -5.73
CA GLU A 68 -5.22 10.98 -5.72
C GLU A 68 -5.51 9.73 -6.56
N LEU A 69 -6.41 8.88 -6.07
CA LEU A 69 -6.85 7.67 -6.74
C LEU A 69 -8.35 7.69 -6.91
N ARG A 70 -8.84 7.07 -7.99
CA ARG A 70 -10.24 6.67 -8.03
C ARG A 70 -10.48 5.65 -6.93
N ALA A 71 -11.57 5.78 -6.21
CA ALA A 71 -11.89 4.92 -5.09
C ALA A 71 -13.38 4.63 -4.99
N GLY A 72 -13.71 3.52 -4.36
CA GLY A 72 -15.05 3.19 -3.93
C GLY A 72 -15.02 2.25 -2.72
N PRO A 73 -16.15 2.10 -2.01
CA PRO A 73 -16.23 1.24 -0.84
C PRO A 73 -15.97 -0.22 -1.22
N ALA A 74 -15.25 -0.94 -0.37
CA ALA A 74 -15.10 -2.39 -0.48
C ALA A 74 -15.53 -3.08 0.81
N GLN A 75 -16.04 -4.30 0.68
CA GLN A 75 -16.29 -5.13 1.86
C GLN A 75 -14.94 -5.57 2.44
N ALA A 76 -14.80 -5.43 3.77
CA ALA A 76 -13.60 -5.85 4.48
C ALA A 76 -13.43 -7.38 4.40
N ALA A 77 -12.29 -7.81 3.88
CA ALA A 77 -11.85 -9.19 3.94
C ALA A 77 -11.26 -9.49 5.34
N ASN A 78 -11.40 -10.73 5.79
CA ASN A 78 -10.75 -11.18 7.02
C ASN A 78 -9.28 -11.54 6.74
N LEU A 79 -8.43 -10.51 6.62
CA LEU A 79 -7.01 -10.67 6.30
C LEU A 79 -6.14 -10.11 7.44
N PRO A 80 -5.10 -10.84 7.87
CA PRO A 80 -4.18 -10.34 8.89
C PRO A 80 -3.31 -9.21 8.32
N ALA A 81 -3.15 -8.14 9.10
CA ALA A 81 -2.10 -7.14 8.87
C ALA A 81 -0.71 -7.70 9.20
N PRO A 82 0.38 -7.11 8.68
CA PRO A 82 1.72 -7.49 9.09
C PRO A 82 1.85 -7.31 10.61
N LYS A 83 2.33 -8.32 11.30
CA LYS A 83 2.53 -8.29 12.75
C LYS A 83 3.72 -7.40 13.08
N LEU A 84 3.59 -6.54 14.07
CA LEU A 84 4.69 -5.73 14.59
C LEU A 84 5.05 -6.18 16.00
N GLU A 85 6.20 -6.82 16.14
CA GLU A 85 6.71 -7.31 17.43
C GLU A 85 7.76 -6.34 17.98
N THR A 86 7.60 -5.89 19.22
CA THR A 86 8.62 -5.11 19.90
C THR A 86 9.69 -6.04 20.45
N LEU A 87 10.92 -5.94 19.93
CA LEU A 87 12.08 -6.70 20.38
C LEU A 87 12.79 -5.99 21.54
N SER A 88 12.89 -4.66 21.47
CA SER A 88 13.38 -3.84 22.57
C SER A 88 12.79 -2.44 22.50
N ASP A 89 12.59 -1.84 23.67
CA ASP A 89 12.16 -0.46 23.82
C ASP A 89 12.92 0.16 24.98
N THR A 90 13.85 1.06 24.68
CA THR A 90 14.67 1.72 25.69
C THR A 90 14.56 3.22 25.58
N ARG A 91 14.63 3.91 26.72
CA ARG A 91 14.65 5.37 26.79
C ARG A 91 15.97 5.83 27.38
N SER A 92 16.55 6.85 26.76
CA SER A 92 17.78 7.50 27.22
C SER A 92 17.67 9.00 26.97
N GLY A 93 17.53 9.78 28.05
CA GLY A 93 17.27 11.21 27.94
C GLY A 93 15.94 11.51 27.23
N ASP A 94 16.00 12.33 26.18
CA ASP A 94 14.87 12.67 25.31
C ASP A 94 14.64 11.67 24.17
N GLN A 95 15.51 10.66 24.04
CA GLN A 95 15.45 9.68 22.97
C GLN A 95 14.80 8.38 23.42
N ARG A 96 14.07 7.76 22.49
CA ARG A 96 13.54 6.40 22.57
C ARG A 96 14.15 5.57 21.45
N VAL A 97 14.75 4.43 21.77
CA VAL A 97 15.24 3.46 20.79
C VAL A 97 14.28 2.29 20.74
N LEU A 98 13.58 2.17 19.62
CA LEU A 98 12.65 1.08 19.34
C LEU A 98 13.28 0.10 18.37
N ARG A 99 13.41 -1.16 18.77
CA ARG A 99 13.71 -2.27 17.86
C ARG A 99 12.45 -3.10 17.71
N VAL A 100 11.95 -3.17 16.50
CA VAL A 100 10.76 -3.92 16.14
C VAL A 100 11.06 -4.94 15.04
N ARG A 101 10.28 -6.01 14.98
CA ARG A 101 10.25 -6.94 13.86
C ARG A 101 8.89 -6.86 13.19
N MET A 102 8.90 -6.57 11.90
CA MET A 102 7.70 -6.56 11.07
C MET A 102 7.61 -7.89 10.32
N LEU A 103 6.63 -8.71 10.68
CA LEU A 103 6.43 -10.04 10.10
C LEU A 103 5.25 -10.02 9.13
N PRO A 104 5.45 -10.37 7.85
CA PRO A 104 4.33 -10.60 6.95
C PRO A 104 3.52 -11.81 7.46
N GLN A 105 2.20 -11.78 7.28
CA GLN A 105 1.31 -12.88 7.70
C GLN A 105 0.82 -13.72 6.51
N ARG A 106 1.40 -13.47 5.33
CA ARG A 106 1.10 -14.06 4.03
C ARG A 106 2.27 -13.77 3.08
N PRO A 107 2.38 -14.46 1.92
CA PRO A 107 3.33 -14.07 0.88
C PRO A 107 3.01 -12.66 0.37
N VAL A 108 4.00 -11.76 0.39
CA VAL A 108 3.84 -10.35 0.03
C VAL A 108 5.02 -9.88 -0.84
N ARG A 109 4.77 -8.93 -1.73
CA ARG A 109 5.82 -8.29 -2.54
C ARG A 109 6.60 -7.24 -1.77
N LEU A 110 6.00 -6.65 -0.75
CA LEU A 110 6.61 -5.59 0.04
C LEU A 110 6.03 -5.49 1.45
N LEU A 111 6.83 -4.89 2.33
CA LEU A 111 6.42 -4.31 3.61
C LEU A 111 6.70 -2.81 3.60
N THR A 112 5.91 -2.03 4.33
CA THR A 112 6.19 -0.63 4.61
C THR A 112 6.02 -0.33 6.08
N LEU A 113 6.85 0.57 6.60
CA LEU A 113 6.74 1.10 7.96
C LEU A 113 6.86 2.62 7.90
N HIS A 114 5.89 3.31 8.50
CA HIS A 114 5.87 4.77 8.61
C HIS A 114 5.70 5.19 10.06
N VAL A 115 6.28 6.34 10.41
CA VAL A 115 6.22 6.91 11.76
C VAL A 115 5.38 8.17 11.72
N ASP A 116 4.34 8.23 12.56
CA ASP A 116 3.44 9.39 12.63
C ASP A 116 4.16 10.60 13.26
N THR A 117 4.32 11.67 12.49
CA THR A 117 5.08 12.87 12.87
C THR A 117 4.46 13.65 14.03
N THR A 118 3.18 13.42 14.29
CA THR A 118 2.47 13.98 15.45
C THR A 118 2.88 13.30 16.75
N THR A 119 3.41 12.07 16.67
CA THR A 119 3.78 11.25 17.84
C THR A 119 5.27 11.14 18.09
N ALA A 120 6.09 11.20 17.04
CA ALA A 120 7.56 11.16 17.16
C ALA A 120 8.28 11.79 15.96
N GLN A 121 9.52 12.19 16.18
CA GLN A 121 10.48 12.49 15.11
C GLN A 121 11.53 11.38 15.02
N VAL A 122 11.79 10.86 13.82
CA VAL A 122 12.88 9.90 13.58
C VAL A 122 14.21 10.64 13.48
N ARG A 123 15.23 10.18 14.21
CA ARG A 123 16.60 10.70 14.16
C ARG A 123 17.50 9.81 13.32
N SER A 124 17.40 8.50 13.49
CA SER A 124 18.09 7.50 12.67
C SER A 124 17.22 6.25 12.54
N ALA A 125 17.45 5.50 11.47
CA ALA A 125 16.79 4.24 11.21
C ALA A 125 17.77 3.23 10.60
N THR A 126 17.70 2.00 11.09
CA THR A 126 18.41 0.85 10.52
C THR A 126 17.37 -0.21 10.17
N VAL A 127 17.36 -0.67 8.92
CA VAL A 127 16.42 -1.68 8.41
C VAL A 127 17.22 -2.87 7.89
N ALA A 128 16.94 -4.06 8.40
CA ALA A 128 17.68 -5.29 8.07
C ALA A 128 19.21 -5.11 8.18
N GLY A 129 19.67 -4.42 9.24
CA GLY A 129 21.09 -4.15 9.49
C GLY A 129 21.73 -3.08 8.59
N ARG A 130 20.95 -2.37 7.77
CA ARG A 130 21.44 -1.28 6.91
C ARG A 130 20.87 0.06 7.35
N ASP A 131 21.73 1.06 7.46
CA ASP A 131 21.30 2.43 7.76
C ASP A 131 20.51 3.01 6.59
N VAL A 132 19.40 3.67 6.92
CA VAL A 132 18.49 4.26 5.95
C VAL A 132 18.48 5.78 6.17
N PRO A 133 18.65 6.60 5.12
CA PRO A 133 18.68 8.04 5.28
C PRO A 133 17.34 8.56 5.79
N VAL A 134 17.38 9.29 6.90
CA VAL A 134 16.22 10.01 7.43
C VAL A 134 16.23 11.42 6.85
N LYS A 135 15.26 11.70 5.98
CA LYS A 135 15.04 13.04 5.41
C LYS A 135 13.76 13.59 5.98
N ALA A 136 13.77 14.85 6.41
CA ALA A 136 12.54 15.54 6.80
C ALA A 136 11.61 15.61 5.58
N ARG A 137 10.35 15.24 5.79
CA ARG A 137 9.27 15.39 4.83
C ARG A 137 8.07 16.01 5.53
N ASP A 138 7.34 16.83 4.80
CA ASP A 138 6.08 17.40 5.26
C ASP A 138 4.98 16.34 5.27
N GLY A 139 3.91 16.61 6.01
CA GLY A 139 2.75 15.71 6.16
C GLY A 139 2.84 14.77 7.36
N ARG A 140 1.84 13.88 7.45
CA ARG A 140 1.66 12.96 8.58
C ARG A 140 2.81 11.95 8.71
N TRP A 141 3.39 11.53 7.59
CA TRP A 141 4.39 10.48 7.51
C TRP A 141 5.76 11.04 7.10
N GLY A 142 6.44 11.70 8.04
CA GLY A 142 7.74 12.34 7.85
C GLY A 142 8.91 11.35 7.76
N PHE A 143 8.68 10.07 8.06
CA PHE A 143 9.59 8.96 7.77
C PHE A 143 8.78 7.75 7.31
N GLY A 144 9.26 7.11 6.24
CA GLY A 144 8.68 5.91 5.66
C GLY A 144 9.75 5.07 4.99
N VAL A 145 9.65 3.75 5.15
CA VAL A 145 10.49 2.78 4.44
C VAL A 145 9.63 1.77 3.71
N VAL A 146 10.09 1.36 2.54
CA VAL A 146 9.53 0.25 1.76
C VAL A 146 10.61 -0.82 1.64
N PHE A 147 10.27 -2.05 1.99
CA PHE A 147 11.15 -3.21 1.87
C PHE A 147 10.52 -4.18 0.87
N HIS A 148 11.16 -4.35 -0.29
CA HIS A 148 10.70 -5.27 -1.33
C HIS A 148 11.21 -6.69 -1.08
N ALA A 149 10.41 -7.68 -1.48
CA ALA A 149 10.70 -9.10 -1.29
C ALA A 149 11.14 -9.44 0.14
N PRO A 150 10.32 -9.11 1.16
CA PRO A 150 10.65 -9.39 2.55
C PRO A 150 10.79 -10.90 2.77
N PRO A 151 11.76 -11.33 3.59
CA PRO A 151 11.88 -12.73 3.94
C PRO A 151 10.70 -13.15 4.86
N PRO A 152 10.32 -14.44 4.88
CA PRO A 152 9.17 -14.91 5.67
C PRO A 152 9.35 -14.72 7.18
N GLU A 153 10.59 -14.73 7.69
CA GLU A 153 10.91 -14.43 9.09
C GLU A 153 10.73 -12.94 9.46
N GLY A 154 10.46 -12.07 8.49
CA GLY A 154 10.21 -10.65 8.68
C GLY A 154 11.46 -9.79 8.65
N VAL A 155 11.25 -8.48 8.82
CA VAL A 155 12.29 -7.46 8.73
C VAL A 155 12.44 -6.78 10.08
N GLU A 156 13.66 -6.75 10.60
CA GLU A 156 13.99 -5.95 11.78
C GLU A 156 14.22 -4.49 11.42
N VAL A 157 13.62 -3.60 12.22
CA VAL A 157 13.77 -2.16 12.12
C VAL A 157 14.18 -1.62 13.48
N THR A 158 15.27 -0.86 13.52
CA THR A 158 15.69 -0.09 14.69
C THR A 158 15.48 1.38 14.39
N LEU A 159 14.75 2.08 15.26
CA LEU A 159 14.45 3.50 15.15
C LEU A 159 14.97 4.21 16.40
N THR A 160 15.76 5.27 16.20
CA THR A 160 16.03 6.24 17.26
C THR A 160 15.08 7.41 17.07
N LEU A 161 14.29 7.70 18.09
CA LEU A 161 13.15 8.61 18.05
C LEU A 161 13.27 9.69 19.10
N VAL A 162 12.72 10.87 18.81
CA VAL A 162 12.34 11.87 19.82
C VAL A 162 10.81 11.85 19.94
N PRO A 163 10.24 11.31 21.03
CA PRO A 163 8.80 11.28 21.24
C PRO A 163 8.22 12.71 21.38
N LYS A 164 7.02 12.91 20.83
CA LYS A 164 6.21 14.14 20.96
C LYS A 164 4.89 13.90 21.70
N ALA A 165 4.53 12.63 21.89
CA ALA A 165 3.33 12.19 22.59
C ALA A 165 3.65 11.03 23.54
N GLY A 166 2.67 10.61 24.35
CA GLY A 166 2.83 9.50 25.28
C GLY A 166 3.03 8.13 24.62
N GLN A 167 2.66 8.00 23.36
CA GLN A 167 2.84 6.81 22.52
C GLN A 167 3.44 7.22 21.18
N VAL A 168 4.12 6.28 20.53
CA VAL A 168 4.62 6.40 19.16
C VAL A 168 3.73 5.56 18.25
N ASN A 169 3.13 6.18 17.24
CA ASN A 169 2.29 5.47 16.29
C ASN A 169 3.12 5.04 15.07
N LEU A 170 3.19 3.72 14.88
CA LEU A 170 3.82 3.10 13.71
C LEU A 170 2.75 2.54 12.78
N ARG A 171 2.75 2.98 11.52
CA ARG A 171 1.88 2.43 10.47
C ARG A 171 2.64 1.38 9.70
N ALA A 172 2.27 0.12 9.91
CA ALA A 172 2.81 -1.00 9.15
C ALA A 172 1.80 -1.41 8.08
N MET A 173 2.29 -1.71 6.88
CA MET A 173 1.49 -2.22 5.78
C MET A 173 2.26 -3.30 5.04
N ASP A 174 1.57 -4.33 4.58
CA ASP A 174 2.09 -5.27 3.61
C ASP A 174 1.25 -5.22 2.33
N ALA A 175 1.84 -5.64 1.22
CA ALA A 175 1.08 -5.76 -0.02
C ALA A 175 1.43 -7.04 -0.78
N SER A 176 0.40 -7.76 -1.21
CA SER A 176 0.49 -8.96 -2.04
C SER A 176 -0.14 -8.74 -3.40
N ASP A 177 0.03 -9.70 -4.31
CA ASP A 177 -0.64 -9.71 -5.61
C ASP A 177 -1.91 -10.56 -5.56
N GLY A 178 -2.90 -10.17 -6.36
CA GLY A 178 -4.12 -10.93 -6.58
C GLY A 178 -5.31 -10.44 -5.77
N LEU A 179 -6.42 -10.22 -6.46
CA LEU A 179 -7.70 -9.78 -5.88
C LEU A 179 -8.75 -10.90 -5.83
N SER A 180 -8.42 -12.07 -6.40
CA SER A 180 -9.32 -13.23 -6.44
C SER A 180 -9.66 -13.71 -5.03
N GLY A 181 -10.94 -14.01 -4.80
CA GLY A 181 -11.44 -14.46 -3.49
C GLY A 181 -11.72 -13.34 -2.48
N LEU A 182 -11.41 -12.09 -2.81
CA LEU A 182 -11.85 -10.96 -1.99
C LEU A 182 -13.37 -10.77 -2.07
N PRO A 183 -14.03 -10.40 -0.96
CA PRO A 183 -15.44 -10.07 -0.96
C PRO A 183 -15.75 -8.94 -1.95
N GLY A 184 -16.75 -9.15 -2.80
CA GLY A 184 -17.16 -8.18 -3.82
C GLY A 184 -16.29 -8.14 -5.08
N PHE A 185 -15.18 -8.89 -5.15
CA PHE A 185 -14.42 -9.03 -6.40
C PHE A 185 -15.19 -9.85 -7.42
N ARG A 186 -15.34 -9.33 -8.63
CA ARG A 186 -15.95 -9.98 -9.78
C ARG A 186 -14.84 -10.26 -10.79
N ALA A 187 -14.76 -11.49 -11.29
CA ALA A 187 -13.77 -11.83 -12.32
C ALA A 187 -13.87 -10.89 -13.53
N ARG A 188 -12.72 -10.57 -14.12
CA ARG A 188 -12.65 -9.77 -15.35
C ARG A 188 -13.27 -10.55 -16.52
N PRO A 189 -14.06 -9.88 -17.38
CA PRO A 189 -14.36 -10.39 -18.71
C PRO A 189 -13.08 -10.72 -19.50
N ALA A 190 -13.17 -11.62 -20.48
CA ALA A 190 -12.01 -12.10 -21.25
C ALA A 190 -11.34 -11.01 -22.10
N ASP A 191 -12.10 -9.97 -22.46
CA ASP A 191 -11.67 -8.76 -23.19
C ASP A 191 -11.14 -7.66 -22.26
N VAL A 192 -10.94 -7.94 -20.96
CA VAL A 192 -10.37 -7.02 -19.98
C VAL A 192 -9.09 -7.60 -19.37
N GLY A 193 -7.98 -6.90 -19.58
CA GLY A 193 -6.64 -7.34 -19.23
C GLY A 193 -6.02 -6.47 -18.15
N VAL A 194 -5.10 -7.00 -17.36
CA VAL A 194 -4.42 -6.21 -16.33
C VAL A 194 -3.38 -5.29 -16.97
N VAL A 195 -3.39 -4.00 -16.66
CA VAL A 195 -2.35 -3.08 -17.12
C VAL A 195 -1.02 -3.40 -16.45
N GLY A 196 0.09 -3.30 -17.19
CA GLY A 196 1.44 -3.44 -16.63
C GLY A 196 1.79 -2.27 -15.70
N SER A 197 1.46 -2.40 -14.41
CA SER A 197 1.82 -1.44 -13.35
C SER A 197 2.26 -2.20 -12.10
N HIS A 198 3.18 -1.62 -11.33
CA HIS A 198 3.65 -2.18 -10.05
C HIS A 198 2.55 -2.25 -8.97
N SER A 199 1.45 -1.51 -9.18
CA SER A 199 0.30 -1.49 -8.28
C SER A 199 -0.93 -2.21 -8.84
N SER A 200 -0.91 -2.72 -10.07
CA SER A 200 -2.02 -3.53 -10.57
C SER A 200 -2.22 -4.78 -9.74
N GLU A 201 -3.47 -5.14 -9.46
CA GLU A 201 -3.84 -6.31 -8.64
C GLU A 201 -3.23 -6.26 -7.22
N MET A 202 -2.85 -5.07 -6.75
CA MET A 202 -2.30 -4.92 -5.41
C MET A 202 -3.38 -5.08 -4.35
N LEU A 203 -3.13 -6.01 -3.43
CA LEU A 203 -3.88 -6.15 -2.20
C LEU A 203 -3.00 -5.64 -1.05
N ALA A 204 -3.30 -4.45 -0.55
CA ALA A 204 -2.63 -3.81 0.58
C ALA A 204 -3.41 -4.02 1.89
N VAL A 205 -2.72 -4.44 2.96
CA VAL A 205 -3.29 -4.53 4.31
C VAL A 205 -2.41 -3.76 5.27
N ALA A 206 -3.01 -2.82 6.00
CA ALA A 206 -2.31 -1.93 6.90
C ALA A 206 -2.92 -1.94 8.31
N ARG A 207 -2.09 -1.59 9.30
CA ARG A 207 -2.52 -1.38 10.68
C ARG A 207 -1.61 -0.37 11.37
N THR A 208 -2.21 0.43 12.25
CA THR A 208 -1.47 1.34 13.13
C THR A 208 -1.22 0.66 14.48
N TYR A 209 0.03 0.71 14.94
CA TYR A 209 0.51 0.14 16.18
C TYR A 209 0.96 1.26 17.13
N PRO A 210 0.20 1.55 18.20
CA PRO A 210 0.64 2.45 19.26
C PRO A 210 1.63 1.72 20.18
N LEU A 211 2.86 2.22 20.28
CA LEU A 211 3.91 1.69 21.16
C LEU A 211 4.30 2.69 22.24
#